data_AF-E5LLJ9-F1
#
_entry.id   AF-E5LLJ9-F1
#
_cell.length_a   1.000
_cell.length_b   1.000
_cell.length_c   1.000
_cell.angle_alpha   90.00
_cell.angle_beta   90.00
_cell.angle_gamma   90.00
#
_symmetry.space_group_name_H-M   'P 1'
#
loop_
_entity.id
_entity.type
_entity.pdbx_description
1 polymer ?
#
loop_
_entity_poly.entity_id
_entity_poly.type
_entity_poly.pdbx_seq_one_letter_code
_entity_poly.pdbx_strand_id
1 'polypeptide(L)'
;RLEGGKMNEKTKEDLVEVIQVAGKEQLFYRSMPIQVALIRGTKVDEYGNMTLEKEGVYLETLHIAQAAKNSGGIVIAQAEQVVKHGSLNVREIEIPGMLVDYIVKAEQEDHKMNAGVQYEPSYTGEAVIPVEQIKPMKMSPRKIISKRCAMELERNTIINLGIGMPEGVAAVALEEGISDWTTMTIEAGSVGGVPGSGTNLGGATNVEVIIGHPN
;
A
#
# COMPACT_ATOMS: atom_id res chain seq x y z
N ARG A 1 -19.68 11.44 17.91
CA ARG A 1 -19.96 12.22 19.15
C ARG A 1 -19.15 13.50 19.23
N LEU A 2 -17.93 13.51 18.69
CA LEU A 2 -17.17 14.74 18.44
C LEU A 2 -17.50 15.25 17.04
N GLU A 3 -16.51 15.40 16.17
CA GLU A 3 -16.66 16.00 14.83
C GLU A 3 -17.18 15.00 13.78
N GLY A 4 -17.15 13.69 14.06
CA GLY A 4 -17.63 12.66 13.11
C GLY A 4 -16.86 12.62 11.79
N GLY A 5 -15.55 12.98 11.82
CA GLY A 5 -14.69 13.02 10.65
C GLY A 5 -14.76 14.32 9.84
N LYS A 6 -15.57 15.31 10.27
CA LYS A 6 -15.65 16.62 9.61
C LYS A 6 -14.37 17.43 9.84
N MET A 7 -13.68 17.79 8.77
CA MET A 7 -12.40 18.52 8.82
C MET A 7 -12.54 20.03 9.03
N ASN A 8 -13.74 20.59 8.82
CA ASN A 8 -14.00 22.02 9.00
C ASN A 8 -15.50 22.31 9.22
N GLU A 9 -15.80 23.55 9.62
CA GLU A 9 -17.15 23.99 9.91
C GLU A 9 -18.09 24.04 8.70
N LYS A 10 -17.60 24.03 7.45
CA LYS A 10 -18.46 24.06 6.26
C LYS A 10 -19.15 22.72 6.02
N THR A 11 -18.55 21.60 6.46
CA THR A 11 -19.13 20.27 6.29
C THR A 11 -20.20 20.04 7.35
N LYS A 12 -21.47 20.02 6.94
CA LYS A 12 -22.61 19.90 7.87
C LYS A 12 -23.23 18.51 7.93
N GLU A 13 -23.18 17.75 6.83
CA GLU A 13 -23.75 16.41 6.74
C GLU A 13 -23.07 15.42 7.70
N ASP A 14 -23.87 14.61 8.38
CA ASP A 14 -23.39 13.53 9.26
C ASP A 14 -23.26 12.22 8.47
N LEU A 15 -22.03 11.74 8.31
CA LEU A 15 -21.72 10.49 7.60
C LEU A 15 -21.41 9.31 8.54
N VAL A 16 -21.24 9.59 9.83
CA VAL A 16 -20.86 8.60 10.85
C VAL A 16 -21.85 8.62 11.99
N GLU A 17 -22.44 7.47 12.28
CA GLU A 17 -23.45 7.30 13.33
C GLU A 17 -22.91 6.40 14.45
N VAL A 18 -23.37 6.62 15.68
CA VAL A 18 -23.10 5.69 16.79
C VAL A 18 -24.26 4.73 16.89
N ILE A 19 -23.98 3.43 16.73
CA ILE A 19 -24.98 2.37 16.82
C ILE A 19 -24.65 1.40 17.97
N GLN A 20 -25.63 0.58 18.35
CA GLN A 20 -25.44 -0.49 19.35
C GLN A 20 -25.55 -1.85 18.67
N VAL A 21 -24.51 -2.66 18.77
CA VAL A 21 -24.46 -4.02 18.23
C VAL A 21 -24.02 -4.95 19.35
N ALA A 22 -24.87 -5.92 19.71
CA ALA A 22 -24.62 -6.87 20.79
C ALA A 22 -24.22 -6.19 22.14
N GLY A 23 -24.86 -5.06 22.46
CA GLY A 23 -24.58 -4.30 23.69
C GLY A 23 -23.26 -3.53 23.69
N LYS A 24 -22.57 -3.47 22.54
CA LYS A 24 -21.37 -2.66 22.35
C LYS A 24 -21.66 -1.50 21.41
N GLU A 25 -21.11 -0.36 21.78
CA GLU A 25 -21.12 0.81 20.93
C GLU A 25 -20.19 0.59 19.72
N GLN A 26 -20.66 0.96 18.53
CA GLN A 26 -19.91 0.90 17.27
C GLN A 26 -20.13 2.18 16.46
N LEU A 27 -19.20 2.48 15.55
CA LEU A 27 -19.36 3.55 14.56
C LEU A 27 -19.84 2.95 13.25
N PHE A 28 -20.97 3.45 12.75
CA PHE A 28 -21.50 3.12 11.44
C PHE A 28 -21.08 4.19 10.44
N TYR A 29 -20.24 3.81 9.47
CA TYR A 29 -19.81 4.66 8.37
C TYR A 29 -20.71 4.39 7.16
N ARG A 30 -21.39 5.43 6.66
CA ARG A 30 -22.23 5.30 5.47
C ARG A 30 -21.38 5.06 4.23
N SER A 31 -21.78 4.10 3.41
CA SER A 31 -21.16 3.88 2.10
C SER A 31 -21.43 5.07 1.19
N MET A 32 -20.43 5.47 0.41
CA MET A 32 -20.58 6.49 -0.63
C MET A 32 -20.44 5.85 -2.01
N PRO A 33 -21.34 6.13 -2.96
CA PRO A 33 -21.21 5.60 -4.31
C PRO A 33 -20.00 6.24 -5.01
N ILE A 34 -19.30 5.46 -5.84
CA ILE A 34 -18.14 5.92 -6.62
C ILE A 34 -18.54 5.99 -8.09
N GLN A 35 -18.48 7.18 -8.69
CA GLN A 35 -18.88 7.37 -10.09
C GLN A 35 -17.71 7.23 -11.06
N VAL A 36 -16.49 7.53 -10.61
CA VAL A 36 -15.27 7.40 -11.40
C VAL A 36 -14.17 6.84 -10.51
N ALA A 37 -13.60 5.72 -10.92
CA ALA A 37 -12.43 5.11 -10.31
C ALA A 37 -11.22 5.32 -11.22
N LEU A 38 -10.13 5.82 -10.64
CA LEU A 38 -8.82 5.86 -11.28
C LEU A 38 -7.97 4.77 -10.63
N ILE A 39 -7.56 3.78 -11.42
CA ILE A 39 -6.73 2.67 -10.94
C ILE A 39 -5.44 2.60 -11.73
N ARG A 40 -4.44 1.93 -11.16
CA ARG A 40 -3.12 1.78 -11.75
C ARG A 40 -2.68 0.32 -11.65
N GLY A 41 -1.99 -0.16 -12.69
CA GLY A 41 -1.27 -1.41 -12.65
C GLY A 41 -0.06 -1.43 -13.58
N THR A 42 0.59 -2.58 -13.68
CA THR A 42 1.82 -2.73 -14.46
C THR A 42 1.52 -3.03 -15.92
N LYS A 43 0.75 -4.09 -16.18
CA LYS A 43 0.30 -4.44 -17.53
C LYS A 43 -1.21 -4.52 -17.56
N VAL A 44 -1.77 -4.16 -18.71
CA VAL A 44 -3.19 -4.35 -19.01
C VAL A 44 -3.33 -4.93 -20.40
N ASP A 45 -4.21 -5.92 -20.56
CA ASP A 45 -4.51 -6.45 -21.89
C ASP A 45 -5.60 -5.64 -22.61
N GLU A 46 -5.79 -5.88 -23.91
CA GLU A 46 -6.81 -5.22 -24.73
C GLU A 46 -8.26 -5.36 -24.20
N TYR A 47 -8.50 -6.29 -23.27
CA TYR A 47 -9.81 -6.56 -22.65
C TYR A 47 -9.90 -6.01 -21.23
N GLY A 48 -8.86 -5.31 -20.75
CA GLY A 48 -8.83 -4.67 -19.44
C GLY A 48 -8.30 -5.54 -18.30
N ASN A 49 -7.91 -6.79 -18.55
CA ASN A 49 -7.32 -7.61 -17.47
C ASN A 49 -5.97 -7.02 -17.08
N MET A 50 -5.73 -6.84 -15.78
CA MET A 50 -4.58 -6.10 -15.29
C MET A 50 -3.79 -6.89 -14.24
N THR A 51 -2.47 -6.77 -14.33
CA THR A 51 -1.47 -7.33 -13.40
C THR A 51 -0.73 -6.20 -12.69
N LEU A 52 -0.20 -6.47 -11.49
CA LEU A 52 0.43 -5.48 -10.60
C LEU A 52 1.89 -5.83 -10.25
N GLU A 53 2.57 -6.61 -11.09
CA GLU A 53 3.85 -7.25 -10.74
C GLU A 53 5.03 -6.28 -10.49
N LYS A 54 4.93 -5.03 -10.98
CA LYS A 54 5.92 -3.97 -10.68
C LYS A 54 5.42 -2.94 -9.67
N GLU A 55 4.20 -3.09 -9.15
CA GLU A 55 3.68 -2.19 -8.14
C GLU A 55 4.19 -2.63 -6.77
N GLY A 56 4.85 -1.73 -6.02
CA GLY A 56 5.39 -2.05 -4.71
C GLY A 56 4.32 -2.27 -3.62
N VAL A 57 3.07 -1.91 -3.91
CA VAL A 57 1.87 -2.12 -3.09
C VAL A 57 0.65 -2.21 -4.01
N TYR A 58 -0.36 -2.98 -3.61
CA TYR A 58 -1.58 -3.15 -4.40
C TYR A 58 -2.72 -2.20 -3.98
N LEU A 59 -2.72 -1.77 -2.71
CA LEU A 59 -3.72 -0.87 -2.13
C LEU A 59 -5.16 -1.39 -2.36
N GLU A 60 -6.13 -0.51 -2.56
CA GLU A 60 -7.54 -0.81 -2.81
C GLU A 60 -7.88 -0.93 -4.30
N THR A 61 -6.91 -1.19 -5.19
CA THR A 61 -7.10 -1.13 -6.66
C THR A 61 -8.31 -1.93 -7.15
N LEU A 62 -8.42 -3.20 -6.73
CA LEU A 62 -9.57 -4.06 -7.07
C LEU A 62 -10.88 -3.54 -6.46
N HIS A 63 -10.82 -3.15 -5.20
CA HIS A 63 -11.97 -2.72 -4.41
C HIS A 63 -12.59 -1.42 -4.94
N ILE A 64 -11.76 -0.45 -5.34
CA ILE A 64 -12.21 0.82 -5.94
C ILE A 64 -12.86 0.56 -7.31
N ALA A 65 -12.28 -0.34 -8.12
CA ALA A 65 -12.88 -0.73 -9.39
C ALA A 65 -14.26 -1.37 -9.19
N GLN A 66 -14.38 -2.32 -8.25
CA GLN A 66 -15.67 -2.94 -7.91
C GLN A 66 -16.69 -1.93 -7.38
N ALA A 67 -16.28 -1.05 -6.46
CA ALA A 67 -17.14 -0.03 -5.88
C ALA A 67 -17.69 0.92 -6.95
N ALA A 68 -16.86 1.31 -7.93
CA ALA A 68 -17.32 2.12 -9.06
C ALA A 68 -18.34 1.39 -9.92
N LYS A 69 -18.05 0.15 -10.35
CA LYS A 69 -18.98 -0.63 -11.19
C LYS A 69 -20.30 -0.94 -10.48
N ASN A 70 -20.25 -1.28 -9.19
CA ASN A 70 -21.45 -1.53 -8.38
C ASN A 70 -22.28 -0.25 -8.15
N SER A 71 -21.68 0.93 -8.30
CA SER A 71 -22.36 2.23 -8.25
C SER A 71 -22.83 2.72 -9.62
N GLY A 72 -22.68 1.92 -10.69
CA GLY A 72 -22.97 2.32 -12.07
C GLY A 72 -21.98 3.34 -12.65
N GLY A 73 -20.81 3.49 -12.02
CA GLY A 73 -19.72 4.34 -12.47
C GLY A 73 -18.81 3.69 -13.50
N ILE A 74 -17.73 4.39 -13.81
CA ILE A 74 -16.69 3.95 -14.76
C ILE A 74 -15.34 3.76 -14.08
N VAL A 75 -14.50 2.90 -14.67
CA VAL A 75 -13.13 2.66 -14.23
C VAL A 75 -12.15 3.01 -15.34
N ILE A 76 -11.19 3.87 -15.04
CA ILE A 76 -10.09 4.27 -15.92
C ILE A 76 -8.80 3.67 -15.36
N ALA A 77 -8.16 2.82 -16.14
CA ALA A 77 -7.02 2.02 -15.72
C ALA A 77 -5.74 2.48 -16.43
N GLN A 78 -4.82 3.07 -15.66
CA GLN A 78 -3.49 3.43 -16.13
C GLN A 78 -2.54 2.22 -16.05
N ALA A 79 -1.76 1.96 -17.09
CA ALA A 79 -0.74 0.91 -17.08
C ALA A 79 0.55 1.31 -17.79
N GLU A 80 1.68 0.75 -17.35
CA GLU A 80 2.98 0.91 -18.04
C GLU A 80 2.92 0.30 -19.45
N GLN A 81 2.27 -0.85 -19.59
CA GLN A 81 2.22 -1.60 -20.85
C GLN A 81 0.80 -2.04 -21.19
N VAL A 82 0.44 -1.88 -22.46
CA VAL A 82 -0.73 -2.50 -23.06
C VAL A 82 -0.26 -3.73 -23.85
N VAL A 83 -0.83 -4.89 -23.54
CA VAL A 83 -0.43 -6.17 -24.13
C VAL A 83 -1.60 -6.87 -24.82
N LYS A 84 -1.30 -7.89 -25.64
CA LYS A 84 -2.32 -8.64 -26.37
C LYS A 84 -3.19 -9.46 -25.41
N HIS A 85 -4.50 -9.53 -25.66
CA HIS A 85 -5.37 -10.39 -24.87
C HIS A 85 -4.90 -11.86 -24.84
N GLY A 86 -4.92 -12.47 -23.65
CA GLY A 86 -4.47 -13.84 -23.41
C GLY A 86 -2.95 -14.00 -23.23
N SER A 87 -2.16 -12.93 -23.27
CA SER A 87 -0.72 -13.01 -23.00
C SER A 87 -0.35 -12.88 -21.52
N LEU A 88 -1.28 -12.41 -20.67
CA LEU A 88 -1.07 -12.31 -19.23
C LEU A 88 -1.18 -13.68 -18.56
N ASN A 89 -0.37 -13.91 -17.53
CA ASN A 89 -0.53 -15.09 -16.68
C ASN A 89 -1.82 -14.96 -15.87
N VAL A 90 -2.76 -15.87 -16.05
CA VAL A 90 -4.07 -15.83 -15.37
C VAL A 90 -3.99 -15.86 -13.84
N ARG A 91 -2.87 -16.32 -13.27
CA ARG A 91 -2.64 -16.32 -11.82
C ARG A 91 -2.16 -14.98 -11.26
N GLU A 92 -1.73 -14.08 -12.14
CA GLU A 92 -1.20 -12.75 -11.79
C GLU A 92 -2.21 -11.63 -12.10
N ILE A 93 -3.37 -11.98 -12.68
CA ILE A 93 -4.44 -11.01 -12.94
C ILE A 93 -5.11 -10.66 -11.62
N GLU A 94 -4.89 -9.42 -11.19
CA GLU A 94 -5.48 -8.85 -9.98
C GLU A 94 -6.81 -8.16 -10.28
N ILE A 95 -6.93 -7.52 -11.45
CA ILE A 95 -8.16 -6.81 -11.84
C ILE A 95 -8.77 -7.49 -13.08
N PRO A 96 -9.97 -8.07 -12.97
CA PRO A 96 -10.69 -8.61 -14.10
C PRO A 96 -11.11 -7.50 -15.08
N GLY A 97 -10.92 -7.75 -16.38
CA GLY A 97 -11.17 -6.74 -17.42
C GLY A 97 -12.62 -6.27 -17.53
N MET A 98 -13.60 -7.07 -17.08
CA MET A 98 -15.00 -6.64 -16.98
C MET A 98 -15.23 -5.43 -16.05
N LEU A 99 -14.26 -5.13 -15.19
CA LEU A 99 -14.32 -3.96 -14.31
C LEU A 99 -13.74 -2.71 -14.97
N VAL A 100 -13.00 -2.81 -16.08
CA VAL A 100 -12.29 -1.69 -16.70
C VAL A 100 -13.06 -1.15 -17.90
N ASP A 101 -13.29 0.17 -17.94
CA ASP A 101 -13.98 0.83 -19.06
C ASP A 101 -12.99 1.52 -20.01
N TYR A 102 -11.90 2.08 -19.49
CA TYR A 102 -10.90 2.80 -20.26
C TYR A 102 -9.49 2.39 -19.87
N ILE A 103 -8.62 2.25 -20.87
CA ILE A 103 -7.20 1.96 -20.68
C ILE A 103 -6.38 3.20 -21.07
N VAL A 104 -5.45 3.60 -20.22
CA VAL A 104 -4.48 4.67 -20.48
C VAL A 104 -3.09 4.10 -20.36
N LYS A 105 -2.33 4.10 -21.46
CA LYS A 105 -0.90 3.76 -21.41
C LYS A 105 -0.14 4.95 -20.82
N ALA A 106 0.60 4.72 -19.74
CA ALA A 106 1.49 5.72 -19.15
C ALA A 106 2.82 5.77 -19.90
N GLU A 107 3.39 6.97 -20.03
CA GLU A 107 4.80 7.13 -20.33
C GLU A 107 5.63 6.78 -19.08
N GLN A 108 6.87 6.34 -19.29
CA GLN A 108 7.72 5.86 -18.18
C GLN A 108 7.91 6.92 -17.08
N GLU A 109 7.99 8.20 -17.45
CA GLU A 109 8.15 9.31 -16.50
C GLU A 109 6.93 9.53 -15.59
N ASP A 110 5.76 9.11 -16.03
CA ASP A 110 4.47 9.21 -15.34
C ASP A 110 4.09 7.91 -14.59
N HIS A 111 4.93 6.86 -14.66
CA HIS A 111 4.68 5.56 -14.03
C HIS A 111 5.64 5.23 -12.87
N LYS A 112 6.12 6.24 -12.14
CA LYS A 112 7.02 6.03 -10.99
C LYS A 112 6.37 5.16 -9.92
N MET A 113 7.09 4.20 -9.36
CA MET A 113 6.63 3.35 -8.26
C MET A 113 6.20 4.17 -7.04
N ASN A 114 6.94 5.23 -6.71
CA ASN A 114 6.58 6.18 -5.67
C ASN A 114 7.17 7.58 -5.95
N ALA A 115 7.00 8.53 -5.04
CA ALA A 115 7.45 9.91 -5.24
C ALA A 115 8.97 10.08 -5.41
N GLY A 116 9.79 9.12 -4.94
CA GLY A 116 11.25 9.17 -4.99
C GLY A 116 11.91 8.16 -5.93
N VAL A 117 11.19 7.13 -6.38
CA VAL A 117 11.76 5.97 -7.08
C VAL A 117 10.98 5.67 -8.35
N GLN A 118 11.72 5.55 -9.47
CA GLN A 118 11.17 5.08 -10.74
C GLN A 118 10.71 3.63 -10.63
N TYR A 119 11.64 2.73 -10.31
CA TYR A 119 11.38 1.31 -10.08
C TYR A 119 12.45 0.74 -9.15
N GLU A 120 12.06 -0.10 -8.20
CA GLU A 120 12.96 -0.80 -7.28
C GLU A 120 12.55 -2.28 -7.20
N PRO A 121 13.28 -3.21 -7.86
CA PRO A 121 12.92 -4.63 -7.91
C PRO A 121 12.87 -5.31 -6.54
N SER A 122 13.59 -4.79 -5.54
CA SER A 122 13.51 -5.34 -4.18
C SER A 122 12.19 -5.05 -3.47
N TYR A 123 11.36 -4.14 -4.00
CA TYR A 123 10.04 -3.82 -3.46
C TYR A 123 8.92 -4.69 -4.04
N THR A 124 9.23 -5.52 -5.02
CA THR A 124 8.26 -6.38 -5.73
C THR A 124 8.56 -7.87 -5.57
N GLY A 125 9.66 -8.20 -4.88
CA GLY A 125 10.17 -9.58 -4.78
C GLY A 125 10.91 -10.06 -6.03
N GLU A 126 11.08 -9.22 -7.06
CA GLU A 126 11.84 -9.57 -8.28
C GLU A 126 13.34 -9.72 -7.98
N ALA A 127 13.87 -8.99 -7.00
CA ALA A 127 15.24 -9.12 -6.55
C ALA A 127 15.34 -9.17 -5.02
N VAL A 128 16.32 -9.93 -4.52
CA VAL A 128 16.74 -9.88 -3.11
C VAL A 128 18.12 -9.23 -3.06
N ILE A 129 18.24 -8.12 -2.35
CA ILE A 129 19.51 -7.41 -2.17
C ILE A 129 20.14 -7.71 -0.79
N PRO A 130 21.47 -7.72 -0.66
CA PRO A 130 22.13 -7.79 0.64
C PRO A 130 21.69 -6.63 1.53
N VAL A 131 21.26 -6.93 2.75
CA VAL A 131 20.73 -5.92 3.68
C VAL A 131 21.80 -4.92 4.12
N GLU A 132 23.08 -5.26 4.01
CA GLU A 132 24.23 -4.38 4.26
C GLU A 132 24.31 -3.21 3.27
N GLN A 133 23.63 -3.30 2.13
CA GLN A 133 23.51 -2.19 1.18
C GLN A 133 22.54 -1.10 1.67
N ILE A 134 21.67 -1.42 2.64
CA ILE A 134 20.75 -0.45 3.25
C ILE A 134 21.55 0.45 4.18
N LYS A 135 21.60 1.74 3.84
CA LYS A 135 22.41 2.72 4.58
C LYS A 135 21.86 2.92 6.00
N PRO A 136 22.70 2.78 7.04
CA PRO A 136 22.29 3.07 8.41
C PRO A 136 21.89 4.54 8.59
N MET A 137 20.98 4.77 9.52
CA MET A 137 20.57 6.11 9.90
C MET A 137 21.74 6.87 10.55
N LYS A 138 21.94 8.14 10.18
CA LYS A 138 22.93 9.01 10.84
C LYS A 138 22.54 9.28 12.30
N MET A 139 23.55 9.43 13.16
CA MET A 139 23.32 9.75 14.56
C MET A 139 22.59 11.09 14.70
N SER A 140 21.47 11.07 15.42
CA SER A 140 20.54 12.18 15.58
C SER A 140 19.61 11.90 16.77
N PRO A 141 18.88 12.91 17.29
CA PRO A 141 17.82 12.68 18.27
C PRO A 141 16.80 11.62 17.81
N ARG A 142 16.48 11.59 16.51
CA ARG A 142 15.62 10.55 15.92
C ARG A 142 16.20 9.15 16.13
N LYS A 143 17.48 8.94 15.82
CA LYS A 143 18.15 7.65 16.02
C LYS A 143 18.23 7.25 17.50
N ILE A 144 18.42 8.20 18.42
CA ILE A 144 18.42 7.91 19.87
C ILE A 144 17.04 7.37 20.31
N ILE A 145 15.96 8.03 19.90
CA ILE A 145 14.60 7.59 20.21
C ILE A 145 14.34 6.22 19.59
N SER A 146 14.69 6.02 18.31
CA SER A 146 14.53 4.73 17.63
C SER A 146 15.32 3.61 18.29
N LYS A 147 16.54 3.87 18.80
CA LYS A 147 17.31 2.91 19.61
C LYS A 147 16.58 2.51 20.87
N ARG A 148 16.00 3.48 21.60
CA ARG A 148 15.21 3.17 22.79
C ARG A 148 13.97 2.34 22.44
N CYS A 149 13.25 2.69 21.37
CA CYS A 149 12.08 1.94 20.92
C CYS A 149 12.45 0.52 20.45
N ALA A 150 13.60 0.34 19.78
CA ALA A 150 14.07 -0.98 19.36
C ALA A 150 14.32 -1.94 20.54
N MET A 151 14.59 -1.43 21.74
CA MET A 151 14.71 -2.25 22.96
C MET A 151 13.38 -2.84 23.43
N GLU A 152 12.24 -2.35 22.93
CA GLU A 152 10.91 -2.91 23.21
C GLU A 152 10.56 -4.06 22.24
N LEU A 153 11.42 -4.36 21.25
CA LEU A 153 11.19 -5.44 20.30
C LEU A 153 11.41 -6.80 20.98
N GLU A 154 10.42 -7.67 20.85
CA GLU A 154 10.48 -9.06 21.32
C GLU A 154 10.57 -10.02 20.14
N ARG A 155 11.23 -11.16 20.35
CA ARG A 155 11.35 -12.21 19.32
C ARG A 155 9.98 -12.78 18.92
N ASN A 156 9.84 -13.08 17.65
CA ASN A 156 8.64 -13.63 17.01
C ASN A 156 7.40 -12.74 17.17
N THR A 157 7.58 -11.42 17.20
CA THR A 157 6.45 -10.48 17.23
C THR A 157 6.17 -9.89 15.85
N ILE A 158 4.92 -9.49 15.62
CA ILE A 158 4.49 -8.78 14.42
C ILE A 158 4.34 -7.31 14.80
N ILE A 159 5.02 -6.43 14.08
CA ILE A 159 4.95 -4.99 14.33
C ILE A 159 4.45 -4.25 13.09
N ASN A 160 3.77 -3.14 13.31
CA ASN A 160 3.40 -2.18 12.27
C ASN A 160 4.14 -0.87 12.51
N LEU A 161 4.77 -0.33 11.48
CA LEU A 161 5.59 0.88 11.57
C LEU A 161 5.02 1.96 10.65
N GLY A 162 4.36 2.96 11.25
CA GLY A 162 3.85 4.11 10.53
C GLY A 162 4.93 5.13 10.14
N ILE A 163 4.51 6.08 9.30
CA ILE A 163 5.35 7.17 8.79
C ILE A 163 5.95 8.02 9.91
N GLY A 164 7.22 8.40 9.77
CA GLY A 164 7.92 9.31 10.68
C GLY A 164 8.81 8.59 11.69
N MET A 165 8.68 8.94 12.97
CA MET A 165 9.56 8.42 14.03
C MET A 165 9.63 6.87 14.10
N PRO A 166 8.52 6.11 13.90
CA PRO A 166 8.56 4.65 13.95
C PRO A 166 9.41 3.99 12.85
N GLU A 167 9.52 4.58 11.65
CA GLU A 167 10.38 4.06 10.57
C GLU A 167 11.84 3.83 11.03
N GLY A 168 12.33 4.68 11.93
CA GLY A 168 13.70 4.58 12.43
C GLY A 168 13.94 3.31 13.26
N VAL A 169 12.88 2.69 13.80
CA VAL A 169 12.98 1.44 14.56
C VAL A 169 13.41 0.28 13.66
N ALA A 170 12.87 0.19 12.43
CA ALA A 170 13.30 -0.81 11.45
C ALA A 170 14.79 -0.65 11.10
N ALA A 171 15.21 0.58 10.81
CA ALA A 171 16.61 0.87 10.46
C ALA A 171 17.57 0.54 11.60
N VAL A 172 17.18 0.80 12.85
CA VAL A 172 17.99 0.42 14.02
C VAL A 172 17.98 -1.09 14.25
N ALA A 173 16.83 -1.75 14.15
CA ALA A 173 16.74 -3.20 14.30
C ALA A 173 17.66 -3.91 13.29
N LEU A 174 17.70 -3.42 12.04
CA LEU A 174 18.63 -3.89 11.04
C LEU A 174 20.10 -3.64 11.42
N GLU A 175 20.45 -2.42 11.83
CA GLU A 175 21.81 -2.05 12.23
C GLU A 175 22.34 -2.88 13.41
N GLU A 176 21.48 -3.21 14.37
CA GLU A 176 21.82 -4.00 15.56
C GLU A 176 21.72 -5.53 15.31
N GLY A 177 21.36 -5.96 14.10
CA GLY A 177 21.26 -7.38 13.74
C GLY A 177 20.12 -8.12 14.42
N ILE A 178 19.02 -7.42 14.70
CA ILE A 178 17.80 -7.97 15.33
C ILE A 178 16.57 -7.81 14.43
N SER A 179 16.75 -7.48 13.14
CA SER A 179 15.63 -7.32 12.20
C SER A 179 14.82 -8.60 12.02
N ASP A 180 15.45 -9.77 12.18
CA ASP A 180 14.83 -11.09 12.08
C ASP A 180 14.04 -11.49 13.34
N TRP A 181 14.06 -10.66 14.40
CA TRP A 181 13.24 -10.92 15.59
C TRP A 181 11.77 -10.65 15.33
N THR A 182 11.43 -9.79 14.38
CA THR A 182 10.05 -9.37 14.14
C THR A 182 9.67 -9.50 12.68
N THR A 183 8.38 -9.75 12.42
CA THR A 183 7.80 -9.54 11.10
C THR A 183 7.29 -8.11 11.05
N MET A 184 7.87 -7.30 10.17
CA MET A 184 7.47 -5.91 9.99
C MET A 184 6.37 -5.83 8.94
N THR A 185 5.33 -5.05 9.24
CA THR A 185 4.20 -4.79 8.34
C THR A 185 4.06 -3.31 8.10
N ILE A 186 3.60 -2.96 6.91
CA ILE A 186 3.15 -1.61 6.57
C ILE A 186 1.67 -1.70 6.28
N GLU A 187 0.90 -0.71 6.76
CA GLU A 187 -0.54 -0.64 6.53
C GLU A 187 -0.89 -0.72 5.04
N ALA A 188 0.03 -0.23 4.18
CA ALA A 188 0.00 -0.23 2.72
C ALA A 188 -0.04 -1.63 2.06
N GLY A 189 0.13 -2.71 2.84
CA GLY A 189 0.03 -4.11 2.38
C GLY A 189 1.35 -4.87 2.26
N SER A 190 2.49 -4.22 2.50
CA SER A 190 3.80 -4.90 2.54
C SER A 190 3.97 -5.68 3.85
N VAL A 191 4.39 -6.94 3.75
CA VAL A 191 4.68 -7.83 4.88
C VAL A 191 6.08 -8.42 4.73
N GLY A 192 6.87 -8.35 5.80
CA GLY A 192 8.25 -8.79 5.82
C GLY A 192 9.21 -7.79 5.17
N GLY A 193 10.49 -8.19 5.09
CA GLY A 193 11.55 -7.32 4.59
C GLY A 193 11.84 -6.10 5.48
N VAL A 194 12.54 -5.13 4.91
CA VAL A 194 12.91 -3.88 5.60
C VAL A 194 12.11 -2.71 5.03
N PRO A 195 11.19 -2.11 5.79
CA PRO A 195 10.39 -0.97 5.34
C PRO A 195 11.22 0.15 4.73
N GLY A 196 10.74 0.72 3.62
CA GLY A 196 11.26 1.97 3.08
C GLY A 196 11.14 3.13 4.07
N SER A 197 11.81 4.24 3.81
CA SER A 197 11.72 5.46 4.64
C SER A 197 11.33 6.67 3.82
N GLY A 198 10.70 7.66 4.47
CA GLY A 198 10.24 8.88 3.80
C GLY A 198 9.31 8.59 2.62
N THR A 199 9.64 9.07 1.43
CA THR A 199 8.81 8.88 0.21
C THR A 199 8.77 7.45 -0.31
N ASN A 200 9.62 6.56 0.23
CA ASN A 200 9.63 5.14 -0.11
C ASN A 200 8.77 4.32 0.84
N LEU A 201 8.20 4.95 1.88
CA LEU A 201 7.34 4.26 2.80
C LEU A 201 6.04 3.85 2.09
N GLY A 202 5.63 2.59 2.31
CA GLY A 202 4.62 1.88 1.54
C GLY A 202 5.17 0.54 1.05
N GLY A 203 6.35 0.57 0.43
CA GLY A 203 7.10 -0.62 0.04
C GLY A 203 8.11 -1.07 1.09
N ALA A 204 8.63 -2.29 0.93
CA ALA A 204 9.69 -2.85 1.75
C ALA A 204 10.77 -3.49 0.87
N THR A 205 12.04 -3.23 1.20
CA THR A 205 13.18 -3.94 0.57
C THR A 205 13.13 -5.40 0.95
N ASN A 206 13.27 -6.30 -0.03
CA ASN A 206 13.18 -7.75 0.16
C ASN A 206 11.83 -8.14 0.79
N VAL A 207 10.74 -7.52 0.32
CA VAL A 207 9.38 -7.84 0.77
C VAL A 207 9.11 -9.33 0.59
N GLU A 208 8.44 -9.94 1.56
CA GLU A 208 8.10 -11.36 1.52
C GLU A 208 6.72 -11.58 0.89
N VAL A 209 5.78 -10.71 1.22
CA VAL A 209 4.41 -10.76 0.71
C VAL A 209 3.88 -9.34 0.48
N ILE A 210 3.22 -9.14 -0.66
CA ILE A 210 2.41 -7.96 -0.92
C ILE A 210 0.95 -8.41 -0.92
N ILE A 211 0.14 -7.79 -0.08
CA ILE A 211 -1.32 -8.00 -0.06
C ILE A 211 -2.05 -6.71 -0.42
N GLY A 212 -3.19 -6.83 -1.10
CA GLY A 212 -4.11 -5.71 -1.27
C GLY A 212 -4.77 -5.32 0.06
N HIS A 213 -5.17 -4.06 0.17
CA HIS A 213 -5.99 -3.62 1.30
C HIS A 213 -7.37 -4.25 1.21
N PRO A 214 -7.90 -4.81 2.31
CA PRO A 214 -9.32 -5.16 2.37
C PRO A 214 -10.18 -3.89 2.46
N ASN A 215 -11.38 -3.95 1.88
CA ASN A 215 -12.49 -3.04 2.20
C ASN A 215 -13.17 -3.41 3.52
#